data_AF-A0AAV3SRA9-F1
#
_entry.id   AF-A0AAV3SRA9-F1
#
_cell.length_a   1.000
_cell.length_b   1.000
_cell.length_c   1.000
_cell.angle_alpha   90.00
_cell.angle_beta   90.00
_cell.angle_gamma   90.00
#
_symmetry.space_group_name_H-M   'P 1'
#
loop_
_entity.id
_entity.type
_entity.pdbx_description
1 polymer ?
#
loop_
_entity_poly.entity_id
_entity_poly.type
_entity_poly.pdbx_seq_one_letter_code
_entity_poly.pdbx_strand_id
1 'polypeptide(L)'
;MASEDLNARTDVVTLADHVDGLGESVARRLDDNGIETVADILITERKTLTDIPYVSETRVDLLQETAERVAGDDVEPREVDFNATESVVSEADEHEEDPLASDPVADALDVGLGEKVELVTEDGNSWSKPWCVVDVDDPVSWTAPLGEDFETRTITVRTSPQSGKQYDLLVTGDEVWMAGEYNGRPYRRLWRVAQVNPVGRIAEASYYQLVGQQQEQETRPEGDDTWRQYQNRGETA
;
A
#
# COMPACT_ATOMS: atom_id res chain seq x y z
N MET A 1 17.68 40.55 -12.95
CA MET A 1 16.99 39.76 -11.92
C MET A 1 17.94 38.63 -11.58
N ALA A 2 18.21 38.39 -10.31
CA ALA A 2 19.23 37.45 -9.88
C ALA A 2 18.89 36.08 -10.45
N SER A 3 19.81 35.50 -11.21
CA SER A 3 19.82 34.07 -11.47
C SER A 3 20.03 33.44 -10.10
N GLU A 4 18.96 33.01 -9.44
CA GLU A 4 19.13 32.11 -8.29
C GLU A 4 19.85 30.88 -8.84
N ASP A 5 21.05 30.62 -8.32
CA ASP A 5 21.88 29.50 -8.75
C ASP A 5 21.13 28.21 -8.41
N LEU A 6 20.34 27.72 -9.38
CA LEU A 6 19.65 26.45 -9.30
C LEU A 6 20.71 25.37 -9.14
N ASN A 7 20.54 24.49 -8.18
CA ASN A 7 21.45 23.36 -7.91
C ASN A 7 20.63 22.14 -7.47
N ALA A 8 21.29 21.03 -7.17
CA ALA A 8 20.62 19.78 -6.80
C ALA A 8 19.68 19.90 -5.57
N ARG A 9 19.86 20.91 -4.71
CA ARG A 9 18.98 21.16 -3.54
C ARG A 9 17.86 22.16 -3.83
N THR A 10 17.76 22.66 -5.06
CA THR A 10 16.67 23.53 -5.46
C THR A 10 15.36 22.76 -5.39
N ASP A 11 14.40 23.38 -4.72
CA ASP A 11 13.04 22.88 -4.58
C ASP A 11 12.30 22.84 -5.93
N VAL A 12 11.44 21.83 -6.14
CA VAL A 12 10.75 21.61 -7.42
C VAL A 12 9.77 22.73 -7.79
N VAL A 13 9.19 23.43 -6.81
CA VAL A 13 8.34 24.61 -7.04
C VAL A 13 9.19 25.78 -7.51
N THR A 14 10.36 25.95 -6.91
CA THR A 14 11.36 26.95 -7.35
C THR A 14 11.90 26.61 -8.75
N LEU A 15 12.10 25.34 -9.07
CA LEU A 15 12.48 24.87 -10.40
C LEU A 15 11.40 25.20 -11.43
N ALA A 16 10.11 25.01 -11.08
CA ALA A 16 8.98 25.23 -11.98
C ALA A 16 8.84 26.68 -12.45
N ASP A 17 9.21 27.65 -11.61
CA ASP A 17 9.23 29.07 -11.98
C ASP A 17 10.27 29.40 -13.08
N HIS A 18 11.25 28.50 -13.29
CA HIS A 18 12.36 28.68 -14.23
C HIS A 18 12.26 27.79 -15.48
N VAL A 19 11.26 26.92 -15.57
CA VAL A 19 11.13 25.90 -16.62
C VAL A 19 9.78 25.99 -17.31
N ASP A 20 9.79 26.49 -18.55
CA ASP A 20 8.60 26.55 -19.39
C ASP A 20 8.03 25.14 -19.64
N GLY A 21 6.78 24.92 -19.23
CA GLY A 21 6.08 23.64 -19.37
C GLY A 21 6.00 22.83 -18.07
N LEU A 22 6.77 23.21 -17.04
CA LEU A 22 6.63 22.71 -15.68
C LEU A 22 5.72 23.67 -14.90
N GLY A 23 4.41 23.46 -14.96
CA GLY A 23 3.48 24.31 -14.23
C GLY A 23 3.58 24.11 -12.71
N GLU A 24 3.31 25.16 -11.94
CA GLU A 24 3.27 25.13 -10.46
C GLU A 24 2.38 24.00 -9.91
N SER A 25 1.29 23.66 -10.62
CA SER A 25 0.41 22.53 -10.24
C SER A 25 1.07 21.16 -10.38
N VAL A 26 2.06 21.00 -11.26
CA VAL A 26 2.85 19.77 -11.40
C VAL A 26 3.91 19.74 -10.31
N ALA A 27 4.56 20.87 -10.05
CA ALA A 27 5.56 21.00 -8.99
C ALA A 27 4.99 20.66 -7.60
N ARG A 28 3.82 21.21 -7.26
CA ARG A 28 3.12 20.84 -6.01
C ARG A 28 2.78 19.36 -5.92
N ARG A 29 2.53 18.70 -7.05
CA ARG A 29 2.22 17.28 -7.05
C ARG A 29 3.45 16.42 -6.88
N LEU A 30 4.58 16.83 -7.45
CA LEU A 30 5.87 16.21 -7.18
C LEU A 30 6.17 16.31 -5.68
N ASP A 31 6.00 17.50 -5.09
CA ASP A 31 6.14 17.76 -3.65
C ASP A 31 5.18 16.90 -2.80
N ASP A 32 3.89 16.86 -3.15
CA ASP A 32 2.87 16.01 -2.49
C ASP A 32 3.18 14.50 -2.58
N ASN A 33 4.05 14.09 -3.52
CA ASN A 33 4.51 12.71 -3.71
C ASN A 33 5.96 12.49 -3.22
N GLY A 34 6.51 13.42 -2.42
CA GLY A 34 7.83 13.30 -1.79
C GLY A 34 9.01 13.61 -2.72
N ILE A 35 8.75 14.20 -3.89
CA ILE A 35 9.76 14.65 -4.85
C ILE A 35 9.91 16.16 -4.68
N GLU A 36 10.63 16.55 -3.62
CA GLU A 36 10.71 17.93 -3.15
C GLU A 36 11.82 18.71 -3.87
N THR A 37 12.87 18.03 -4.35
CA THR A 37 14.08 18.68 -4.91
C THR A 37 14.50 18.18 -6.30
N VAL A 38 15.39 18.94 -6.96
CA VAL A 38 16.09 18.53 -8.20
C VAL A 38 16.82 17.19 -8.02
N ALA A 39 17.44 16.95 -6.87
CA ALA A 39 18.10 15.67 -6.58
C ALA A 39 17.09 14.52 -6.54
N ASP A 40 15.91 14.74 -5.97
CA ASP A 40 14.85 13.73 -5.92
C ASP A 40 14.39 13.39 -7.35
N ILE A 41 14.25 14.37 -8.23
CA ILE A 41 13.91 14.12 -9.65
C ILE A 41 14.97 13.21 -10.33
N LEU A 42 16.26 13.39 -10.02
CA LEU A 42 17.35 12.63 -10.64
C LEU A 42 17.48 11.20 -10.11
N ILE A 43 17.16 11.00 -8.83
CA ILE A 43 17.25 9.70 -8.17
C ILE A 43 15.95 8.92 -8.37
N THR A 44 14.82 9.60 -8.54
CA THR A 44 13.52 8.97 -8.72
C THR A 44 13.45 8.27 -10.07
N GLU A 45 12.98 7.02 -10.04
CA GLU A 45 12.79 6.25 -11.24
C GLU A 45 11.74 6.87 -12.17
N ARG A 46 11.99 6.73 -13.47
CA ARG A 46 11.10 7.28 -14.52
C ARG A 46 9.65 6.80 -14.36
N LYS A 47 9.44 5.54 -13.96
CA LYS A 47 8.11 4.94 -13.75
C LYS A 47 7.36 5.67 -12.63
N THR A 48 8.01 5.88 -11.49
CA THR A 48 7.46 6.61 -10.33
C THR A 48 7.07 8.04 -10.71
N LEU A 49 7.87 8.72 -11.53
CA LEU A 49 7.52 10.06 -12.03
C LEU A 49 6.29 10.04 -12.95
N THR A 50 6.13 9.03 -13.80
CA THR A 50 4.97 8.91 -14.70
C THR A 50 3.69 8.45 -14.01
N ASP A 51 3.80 7.76 -12.87
CA ASP A 51 2.65 7.32 -12.07
C ASP A 51 1.98 8.51 -11.35
N ILE A 52 2.69 9.65 -11.22
CA ILE A 52 2.13 10.89 -10.67
C ILE A 52 1.08 11.46 -11.64
N PRO A 53 -0.17 11.69 -11.18
CA PRO A 53 -1.22 12.16 -12.04
C PRO A 53 -0.83 13.44 -12.79
N TYR A 54 -1.05 13.41 -14.12
CA TYR A 54 -0.79 14.52 -15.05
C TYR A 54 0.71 14.81 -15.30
N VAL A 55 1.59 13.90 -14.89
CA VAL A 55 2.98 13.84 -15.33
C VAL A 55 3.07 12.80 -16.45
N SER A 56 3.13 13.27 -17.70
CA SER A 56 3.30 12.37 -18.86
C SER A 56 4.78 12.04 -19.08
N GLU A 57 5.09 10.99 -19.84
CA GLU A 57 6.46 10.65 -20.23
C GLU A 57 7.23 11.86 -20.80
N THR A 58 6.59 12.64 -21.68
CA THR A 58 7.19 13.88 -22.22
C THR A 58 7.55 14.92 -21.15
N ARG A 59 6.80 14.95 -20.04
CA ARG A 59 7.09 15.84 -18.91
C ARG A 59 8.18 15.26 -18.01
N VAL A 60 8.25 13.94 -17.89
CA VAL A 60 9.36 13.28 -17.20
C VAL A 60 10.67 13.49 -17.94
N ASP A 61 10.67 13.37 -19.28
CA ASP A 61 11.84 13.68 -20.10
C ASP A 61 12.29 15.14 -19.86
N LEU A 62 11.36 16.10 -19.88
CA LEU A 62 11.65 17.51 -19.61
C LEU A 62 12.18 17.75 -18.19
N LEU A 63 11.62 17.07 -17.19
CA LEU A 63 12.03 17.13 -15.78
C LEU A 63 13.46 16.60 -15.60
N GLN A 64 13.75 15.40 -16.12
CA GLN A 64 15.04 14.76 -16.01
C GLN A 64 16.12 15.54 -16.77
N GLU A 65 15.86 15.95 -18.02
CA GLU A 65 16.79 16.77 -18.81
C GLU A 65 17.11 18.10 -18.11
N THR A 66 16.09 18.73 -17.52
CA THR A 66 16.28 20.00 -16.79
C THR A 66 17.03 19.79 -15.48
N ALA A 67 16.70 18.74 -14.73
CA ALA A 67 17.37 18.41 -13.49
C ALA A 67 18.85 18.06 -13.73
N GLU A 68 19.15 17.32 -14.81
CA GLU A 68 20.52 16.97 -15.22
C GLU A 68 21.30 18.21 -15.61
N ARG A 69 20.68 19.14 -16.34
CA ARG A 69 21.30 20.42 -16.69
C ARG A 69 21.60 21.27 -15.47
N VAL A 70 20.68 21.33 -14.51
CA VAL A 70 20.83 22.09 -13.26
C VAL A 70 21.89 21.46 -12.34
N ALA A 71 21.93 20.14 -12.22
CA ALA A 71 22.94 19.44 -11.43
C ALA A 71 24.31 19.41 -12.13
N GLY A 72 24.34 19.38 -13.46
CA GLY A 72 25.54 19.31 -14.28
C GLY A 72 26.37 20.61 -14.31
N ASP A 73 25.78 21.76 -13.96
CA ASP A 73 26.52 23.03 -13.83
C ASP A 73 27.39 23.10 -12.55
N ASP A 74 27.20 22.18 -11.58
CA ASP A 74 27.93 22.15 -10.30
C ASP A 74 28.92 20.96 -10.15
N VAL A 75 29.01 20.08 -11.14
CA VAL A 75 29.86 18.88 -11.07
C VAL A 75 31.04 19.00 -12.03
N GLU A 76 32.17 19.54 -11.55
CA GLU A 76 33.45 19.24 -12.16
C GLU A 76 33.67 17.72 -12.13
N PRO A 77 33.98 17.07 -13.27
CA PRO A 77 34.20 15.63 -13.30
C PRO A 77 35.39 15.30 -12.40
N ARG A 78 35.15 14.57 -11.31
CA ARG A 78 36.24 13.96 -10.54
C ARG A 78 36.90 12.92 -11.43
N GLU A 79 38.14 13.17 -11.82
CA GLU A 79 38.99 12.15 -12.46
C GLU A 79 39.07 10.94 -11.52
N VAL A 80 38.41 9.86 -11.90
CA VAL A 80 38.48 8.59 -11.19
C VAL A 80 39.74 7.89 -11.67
N ASP A 81 40.72 7.72 -10.78
CA ASP A 81 41.93 6.96 -11.07
C ASP A 81 41.59 5.46 -11.08
N PHE A 82 41.49 4.88 -12.27
CA PHE A 82 41.12 3.48 -12.49
C PHE A 82 42.26 2.48 -12.18
N ASN A 83 43.39 2.92 -11.61
CA ASN A 83 44.58 2.07 -11.44
C ASN A 83 44.79 1.52 -10.01
N ALA A 84 43.75 1.47 -9.19
CA ALA A 84 43.83 0.81 -7.88
C ALA A 84 42.64 -0.14 -7.68
N THR A 85 43.00 -1.42 -7.57
CA THR A 85 42.22 -2.58 -7.11
C THR A 85 41.27 -3.23 -8.12
N GLU A 86 41.85 -4.10 -8.95
CA GLU A 86 41.29 -5.43 -9.20
C GLU A 86 40.96 -6.11 -7.86
N SER A 87 39.77 -6.70 -7.75
CA SER A 87 39.49 -8.06 -7.25
C SER A 87 38.16 -8.15 -6.51
N VAL A 88 37.30 -9.06 -7.00
CA VAL A 88 36.13 -9.74 -6.39
C VAL A 88 34.95 -8.82 -5.97
N VAL A 89 33.70 -8.99 -6.44
CA VAL A 89 32.86 -10.20 -6.47
C VAL A 89 31.84 -10.08 -7.61
N SER A 90 31.44 -11.24 -8.14
CA SER A 90 30.46 -11.51 -9.19
C SER A 90 29.08 -10.87 -8.99
N GLU A 91 28.42 -10.60 -10.12
CA GLU A 91 26.98 -10.40 -10.26
C GLU A 91 26.18 -11.39 -9.41
N ALA A 92 25.40 -10.84 -8.49
CA ALA A 92 24.12 -11.39 -8.09
C ALA A 92 23.11 -10.26 -8.27
N ASP A 93 22.19 -10.46 -9.21
CA ASP A 93 20.85 -9.89 -9.19
C ASP A 93 20.25 -10.19 -7.81
N GLU A 94 20.26 -9.20 -6.93
CA GLU A 94 19.46 -9.20 -5.73
C GLU A 94 18.66 -7.90 -5.80
N HIS A 95 17.40 -8.02 -6.21
CA HIS A 95 16.39 -7.05 -5.81
C HIS A 95 16.43 -6.99 -4.27
N GLU A 96 17.23 -6.09 -3.71
CA GLU A 96 17.04 -5.63 -2.34
C GLU A 96 15.78 -4.75 -2.35
N GLU A 97 14.61 -5.42 -2.46
CA GLU A 97 13.41 -4.91 -1.82
C GLU A 97 13.82 -4.65 -0.38
N ASP A 98 13.70 -3.39 0.06
CA ASP A 98 13.98 -3.03 1.45
C ASP A 98 13.22 -4.03 2.34
N PRO A 99 13.89 -4.89 3.13
CA PRO A 99 13.25 -5.96 3.89
C PRO A 99 12.33 -5.43 5.00
N LEU A 100 12.16 -4.10 5.08
CA LEU A 100 11.31 -3.38 6.01
C LEU A 100 10.19 -2.58 5.32
N ALA A 101 10.14 -2.50 3.98
CA ALA A 101 9.00 -1.96 3.27
C ALA A 101 7.85 -2.98 3.31
N SER A 102 7.03 -2.91 4.37
CA SER A 102 5.79 -3.68 4.48
C SER A 102 4.91 -3.33 3.28
N ASP A 103 4.74 -4.28 2.36
CA ASP A 103 3.76 -4.20 1.30
C ASP A 103 2.39 -4.56 1.92
N PRO A 104 1.50 -3.57 2.12
CA PRO A 104 0.22 -3.81 2.76
C PRO A 104 -0.65 -4.80 1.98
N VAL A 105 -0.48 -4.92 0.65
CA VAL A 105 -1.22 -5.85 -0.19
C VAL A 105 -0.73 -7.26 0.05
N ALA A 106 0.59 -7.51 -0.08
CA ALA A 106 1.17 -8.83 0.19
C ALA A 106 0.85 -9.28 1.62
N ASP A 107 1.02 -8.40 2.61
CA ASP A 107 0.72 -8.69 4.01
C ASP A 107 -0.77 -9.00 4.21
N ALA A 108 -1.68 -8.27 3.56
CA ALA A 108 -3.11 -8.58 3.62
C ALA A 108 -3.45 -9.92 2.94
N LEU A 109 -2.84 -10.23 1.80
CA LEU A 109 -3.06 -11.49 1.10
C LEU A 109 -2.56 -12.70 1.90
N ASP A 110 -1.51 -12.55 2.70
CA ASP A 110 -0.96 -13.63 3.54
C ASP A 110 -1.67 -13.82 4.88
N VAL A 111 -2.46 -12.84 5.32
CA VAL A 111 -3.16 -12.89 6.61
C VAL A 111 -4.18 -14.02 6.66
N GLY A 112 -4.14 -14.76 7.78
CA GLY A 112 -5.00 -15.91 8.04
C GLY A 112 -6.06 -15.71 9.13
N LEU A 113 -7.06 -16.60 9.14
CA LEU A 113 -8.07 -16.64 10.19
C LEU A 113 -7.43 -16.74 11.58
N GLY A 114 -7.88 -15.89 12.52
CA GLY A 114 -7.39 -15.86 13.90
C GLY A 114 -6.04 -15.18 14.09
N GLU A 115 -5.46 -14.59 13.05
CA GLU A 115 -4.32 -13.70 13.21
C GLU A 115 -4.73 -12.36 13.80
N LYS A 116 -3.75 -11.66 14.38
CA LYS A 116 -3.90 -10.30 14.87
C LYS A 116 -3.11 -9.38 13.98
N VAL A 117 -3.77 -8.34 13.48
CA VAL A 117 -3.17 -7.36 12.58
C VAL A 117 -3.24 -5.97 13.21
N GLU A 118 -2.13 -5.26 13.18
CA GLU A 118 -2.09 -3.83 13.40
C GLU A 118 -2.24 -3.13 12.05
N LEU A 119 -3.11 -2.12 12.00
CA LEU A 119 -3.48 -1.44 10.77
C LEU A 119 -3.16 0.04 10.93
N VAL A 120 -2.43 0.58 9.96
CA VAL A 120 -2.10 2.00 9.88
C VAL A 120 -2.79 2.56 8.64
N THR A 121 -3.64 3.57 8.81
CA THR A 121 -4.26 4.27 7.68
C THR A 121 -3.27 5.25 7.05
N GLU A 122 -3.52 5.65 5.81
CA GLU A 122 -2.73 6.68 5.09
C GLU A 122 -2.56 7.98 5.88
N ASP A 123 -3.56 8.39 6.68
CA ASP A 123 -3.48 9.56 7.57
C ASP A 123 -2.49 9.37 8.76
N GLY A 124 -1.72 8.28 8.80
CA GLY A 124 -0.82 7.90 9.89
C GLY A 124 -1.53 7.42 11.16
N ASN A 125 -2.85 7.31 11.15
CA ASN A 125 -3.60 6.84 12.31
C ASN A 125 -3.50 5.32 12.43
N SER A 126 -3.07 4.86 13.60
CA SER A 126 -3.20 3.46 14.02
C SER A 126 -4.17 3.34 15.19
N TRP A 127 -4.77 2.16 15.33
CA TRP A 127 -5.60 1.87 16.50
C TRP A 127 -4.75 1.36 17.64
N SER A 128 -5.07 1.79 18.87
CA SER A 128 -4.38 1.38 20.10
C SER A 128 -4.35 -0.14 20.40
N LYS A 129 -5.09 -0.95 19.64
CA LYS A 129 -5.17 -2.40 19.81
C LYS A 129 -5.17 -3.08 18.44
N PRO A 130 -4.42 -4.20 18.30
CA PRO A 130 -4.51 -5.05 17.11
C PRO A 130 -5.92 -5.60 16.90
N TRP A 131 -6.29 -5.72 15.64
CA TRP A 131 -7.53 -6.30 15.17
C TRP A 131 -7.38 -7.81 15.00
N CYS A 132 -8.41 -8.58 15.30
CA CYS A 132 -8.47 -10.02 15.12
C CYS A 132 -9.11 -10.31 13.76
N VAL A 133 -8.49 -11.16 12.96
CA VAL A 133 -9.03 -11.66 11.70
C VAL A 133 -10.06 -12.74 12.03
N VAL A 134 -11.30 -12.54 11.61
CA VAL A 134 -12.44 -13.39 12.00
C VAL A 134 -13.13 -14.08 10.84
N ASP A 135 -12.88 -13.63 9.62
CA ASP A 135 -13.32 -14.29 8.40
C ASP A 135 -12.39 -13.87 7.26
N VAL A 136 -12.17 -14.79 6.32
CA VAL A 136 -11.24 -14.56 5.22
C VAL A 136 -11.74 -15.28 3.98
N ASP A 137 -11.99 -14.53 2.92
CA ASP A 137 -12.38 -15.09 1.62
C ASP A 137 -11.14 -15.65 0.89
N ASP A 138 -11.37 -16.55 -0.06
CA ASP A 138 -10.33 -16.98 -1.00
C ASP A 138 -9.92 -15.80 -1.91
N PRO A 139 -8.61 -15.58 -2.15
CA PRO A 139 -8.16 -14.61 -3.13
C PRO A 139 -8.74 -14.89 -4.52
N VAL A 140 -9.18 -13.84 -5.20
CA VAL A 140 -9.67 -13.90 -6.58
C VAL A 140 -8.65 -13.21 -7.47
N SER A 141 -8.04 -13.97 -8.38
CA SER A 141 -7.09 -13.44 -9.36
C SER A 141 -7.81 -12.89 -10.59
N TRP A 142 -7.35 -11.75 -11.08
CA TRP A 142 -7.87 -11.04 -12.24
C TRP A 142 -6.75 -10.74 -13.22
N THR A 143 -7.06 -10.80 -14.51
CA THR A 143 -6.14 -10.35 -15.57
C THR A 143 -6.67 -9.05 -16.17
N ALA A 144 -5.92 -7.95 -16.02
CA ALA A 144 -6.31 -6.67 -16.58
C ALA A 144 -6.21 -6.68 -18.12
N PRO A 145 -7.14 -6.03 -18.86
CA PRO A 145 -7.09 -6.01 -20.33
C PRO A 145 -5.84 -5.36 -20.95
N LEU A 146 -5.06 -4.62 -20.16
CA LEU A 146 -3.90 -3.83 -20.60
C LEU A 146 -2.61 -4.12 -19.81
N GLY A 147 -2.57 -5.14 -18.95
CA GLY A 147 -1.42 -5.32 -18.08
C GLY A 147 -1.55 -6.46 -17.08
N GLU A 148 -0.86 -6.27 -15.96
CA GLU A 148 -0.52 -7.25 -14.92
C GLU A 148 -1.74 -7.98 -14.33
N ASP A 149 -1.49 -9.22 -13.91
CA ASP A 149 -2.42 -9.99 -13.11
C ASP A 149 -2.43 -9.43 -11.69
N PHE A 150 -3.60 -9.35 -11.07
CA PHE A 150 -3.75 -8.82 -9.72
C PHE A 150 -4.79 -9.61 -8.93
N GLU A 151 -4.65 -9.62 -7.61
CA GLU A 151 -5.55 -10.35 -6.73
C GLU A 151 -6.43 -9.40 -5.91
N THR A 152 -7.64 -9.86 -5.64
CA THR A 152 -8.55 -9.19 -4.72
C THR A 152 -8.99 -10.14 -3.64
N ARG A 153 -9.13 -9.65 -2.42
CA ARG A 153 -9.54 -10.46 -1.27
C ARG A 153 -10.32 -9.63 -0.27
N THR A 154 -11.34 -10.21 0.35
CA THR A 154 -12.02 -9.60 1.49
C THR A 154 -11.58 -10.29 2.78
N ILE A 155 -11.19 -9.50 3.78
CA ILE A 155 -10.76 -9.98 5.09
C ILE A 155 -11.57 -9.27 6.16
N THR A 156 -12.35 -10.01 6.92
CA THR A 156 -13.13 -9.43 8.01
C THR A 156 -12.29 -9.36 9.27
N VAL A 157 -12.14 -8.16 9.83
CA VAL A 157 -11.40 -7.90 11.07
C VAL A 157 -12.30 -7.33 12.17
N ARG A 158 -12.05 -7.72 13.42
CA ARG A 158 -12.78 -7.26 14.60
C ARG A 158 -11.87 -6.88 15.75
N THR A 159 -12.29 -5.93 16.59
CA THR A 159 -11.50 -5.53 17.77
C THR A 159 -11.31 -6.66 18.79
N SER A 160 -12.21 -7.65 18.80
CA SER A 160 -12.09 -8.89 19.56
C SER A 160 -12.69 -10.05 18.74
N PRO A 161 -12.30 -11.31 18.98
CA PRO A 161 -12.73 -12.45 18.16
C PRO A 161 -14.26 -12.60 18.04
N GLN A 162 -14.99 -12.35 19.15
CA GLN A 162 -16.43 -12.58 19.21
C GLN A 162 -17.29 -11.32 19.28
N SER A 163 -16.67 -10.13 19.37
CA SER A 163 -17.41 -8.92 19.70
C SER A 163 -16.65 -7.66 19.32
N GLY A 164 -17.39 -6.56 19.20
CA GLY A 164 -16.82 -5.23 19.00
C GLY A 164 -17.05 -4.74 17.58
N LYS A 165 -16.25 -3.75 17.18
CA LYS A 165 -16.39 -3.18 15.84
C LYS A 165 -15.87 -4.17 14.81
N GLN A 166 -16.55 -4.25 13.68
CA GLN A 166 -16.17 -5.05 12.52
C GLN A 166 -15.89 -4.13 11.34
N TYR A 167 -14.83 -4.46 10.63
CA TYR A 167 -14.46 -3.85 9.36
C TYR A 167 -14.04 -4.95 8.40
N ASP A 168 -14.20 -4.67 7.11
CA ASP A 168 -13.75 -5.53 6.03
C ASP A 168 -12.58 -4.82 5.36
N LEU A 169 -11.45 -5.51 5.25
CA LEU A 169 -10.34 -5.10 4.42
C LEU A 169 -10.58 -5.64 3.02
N LEU A 170 -10.58 -4.73 2.05
CA LEU A 170 -10.75 -4.99 0.64
C LEU A 170 -9.38 -4.79 0.00
N VAL A 171 -8.76 -5.90 -0.37
CA VAL A 171 -7.53 -5.89 -1.18
C VAL A 171 -7.95 -5.70 -2.63
N THR A 172 -7.45 -4.65 -3.26
CA THR A 172 -7.76 -4.29 -4.65
C THR A 172 -6.47 -3.99 -5.39
N GLY A 173 -5.93 -4.99 -6.08
CA GLY A 173 -4.74 -4.80 -6.91
C GLY A 173 -3.54 -4.32 -6.12
N ASP A 174 -3.28 -3.02 -6.16
CA ASP A 174 -2.18 -2.31 -5.52
C ASP A 174 -2.54 -1.64 -4.19
N GLU A 175 -3.79 -1.75 -3.74
CA GLU A 175 -4.27 -1.04 -2.56
C GLU A 175 -5.05 -1.91 -1.58
N VAL A 176 -5.03 -1.50 -0.30
CA VAL A 176 -5.88 -2.06 0.74
C VAL A 176 -6.81 -1.00 1.28
N TRP A 177 -8.11 -1.29 1.24
CA TRP A 177 -9.16 -0.40 1.70
C TRP A 177 -9.89 -0.99 2.89
N MET A 178 -10.14 -0.19 3.92
CA MET A 178 -10.99 -0.58 5.03
C MET A 178 -12.39 -0.02 4.84
N ALA A 179 -13.37 -0.92 4.70
CA ALA A 179 -14.79 -0.65 4.76
C ALA A 179 -15.31 -1.09 6.13
N GLY A 180 -16.37 -0.45 6.65
CA GLY A 180 -16.92 -0.83 7.94
C GLY A 180 -18.41 -0.71 8.00
N GLU A 181 -18.99 -1.21 9.08
CA GLU A 181 -20.38 -0.94 9.43
C GLU A 181 -20.46 -0.09 10.70
N TYR A 182 -21.33 0.92 10.67
CA TYR A 182 -21.71 1.68 11.87
C TYR A 182 -23.21 1.57 12.07
N ASN A 183 -23.61 0.96 13.19
CA ASN A 183 -25.01 0.71 13.54
C ASN A 183 -25.78 -0.07 12.45
N GLY A 184 -25.18 -1.12 11.87
CA GLY A 184 -25.81 -1.97 10.87
C GLY A 184 -26.07 -1.27 9.52
N ARG A 185 -25.29 -0.22 9.23
CA ARG A 185 -25.28 0.43 7.92
C ARG A 185 -23.83 0.47 7.42
N PRO A 186 -23.61 0.21 6.12
CA PRO A 186 -22.29 0.36 5.52
C PRO A 186 -21.83 1.81 5.72
N TYR A 187 -20.66 1.95 6.31
CA TYR A 187 -20.01 3.21 6.56
C TYR A 187 -19.60 3.80 5.21
N ARG A 188 -20.04 5.03 4.93
CA ARG A 188 -19.87 5.64 3.60
C ARG A 188 -18.43 6.06 3.27
N ARG A 189 -17.52 6.03 4.25
CA ARG A 189 -16.14 6.45 4.09
C ARG A 189 -15.27 5.19 4.11
N LEU A 190 -14.59 4.93 3.01
CA LEU A 190 -13.49 3.98 2.93
C LEU A 190 -12.23 4.67 3.46
N TRP A 191 -11.40 3.93 4.19
CA TRP A 191 -10.08 4.39 4.61
C TRP A 191 -9.02 3.60 3.87
N ARG A 192 -8.07 4.29 3.25
CA ARG A 192 -6.89 3.65 2.66
C ARG A 192 -5.98 3.19 3.78
N VAL A 193 -5.57 1.93 3.71
CA VAL A 193 -4.65 1.31 4.66
C VAL A 193 -3.26 1.37 4.05
N ALA A 194 -2.34 2.03 4.75
CA ALA A 194 -0.96 2.17 4.33
C ALA A 194 -0.08 1.01 4.80
N GLN A 195 -0.43 0.37 5.94
CA GLN A 195 0.32 -0.78 6.46
C GLN A 195 -0.61 -1.81 7.10
N VAL A 196 -0.31 -3.08 6.86
CA VAL A 196 -0.95 -4.24 7.48
C VAL A 196 0.14 -5.05 8.17
N ASN A 197 0.20 -5.02 9.49
CA ASN A 197 1.27 -5.65 10.26
C ASN A 197 0.73 -6.85 11.05
N PRO A 198 1.06 -8.10 10.70
CA PRO A 198 0.73 -9.26 11.52
C PRO A 198 1.52 -9.24 12.83
N VAL A 199 0.85 -9.08 13.97
CA VAL A 199 1.48 -8.94 15.30
C VAL A 199 1.25 -10.13 16.23
N GLY A 200 0.57 -11.18 15.76
CA GLY A 200 0.41 -12.42 16.50
C GLY A 200 -0.88 -13.17 16.19
N ARG A 201 -1.33 -14.00 17.15
CA ARG A 201 -2.54 -14.82 17.00
C ARG A 201 -3.48 -14.68 18.19
N ILE A 202 -4.76 -14.97 17.96
CA ILE A 202 -5.75 -15.10 19.04
C ILE A 202 -5.51 -16.38 19.83
N ALA A 203 -6.18 -16.51 20.98
CA ALA A 203 -6.10 -17.73 21.77
C ALA A 203 -6.72 -18.92 21.02
N GLU A 204 -6.12 -20.10 21.18
CA GLU A 204 -6.52 -21.35 20.50
C GLU A 204 -8.01 -21.69 20.70
N ALA A 205 -8.55 -21.49 21.91
CA ALA A 205 -9.97 -21.69 22.19
C ALA A 205 -10.87 -20.74 21.38
N SER A 206 -10.44 -19.49 21.17
CA SER A 206 -11.17 -18.52 20.33
C SER A 206 -11.04 -18.84 18.85
N TYR A 207 -9.88 -19.35 18.42
CA TYR A 207 -9.68 -19.82 17.05
C TYR A 207 -10.63 -20.96 16.68
N TYR A 208 -10.72 -22.00 17.51
CA TYR A 208 -11.64 -23.11 17.26
C TYR A 208 -13.11 -22.67 17.23
N GLN A 209 -13.48 -21.65 18.00
CA GLN A 209 -14.83 -21.07 17.95
C GLN A 209 -15.09 -20.33 16.64
N LEU A 210 -14.11 -19.61 16.10
CA LEU A 210 -14.24 -18.96 14.78
C LEU A 210 -14.38 -20.00 13.67
N VAL A 211 -13.54 -21.03 13.66
CA VAL A 211 -13.62 -22.12 12.68
C VAL A 211 -15.00 -22.79 12.71
N GLY A 212 -15.54 -23.05 13.91
CA GLY A 212 -16.90 -23.59 14.06
C GLY A 212 -17.97 -22.66 13.47
N GLN A 213 -17.86 -21.35 13.69
CA GLN A 213 -18.80 -20.36 13.14
C GLN A 213 -18.71 -20.23 11.62
N GLN A 214 -17.53 -20.37 11.03
CA GLN A 214 -17.35 -20.31 9.57
C GLN A 214 -17.99 -21.53 8.90
N GLN A 215 -17.75 -22.74 9.45
CA GLN A 215 -18.37 -23.98 8.96
C GLN A 215 -19.90 -23.95 9.05
N GLU A 216 -20.46 -23.38 10.13
CA GLU A 216 -21.91 -23.20 10.28
C GLU A 216 -22.48 -22.20 9.25
N GLN A 217 -21.71 -21.19 8.85
CA GLN A 217 -22.12 -20.22 7.82
C GLN A 217 -22.07 -20.83 6.41
N GLU A 218 -21.00 -21.55 6.08
CA GLU A 218 -20.85 -22.25 4.78
C GLU A 218 -21.91 -23.34 4.58
N THR A 219 -22.36 -23.99 5.65
CA THR A 219 -23.41 -25.01 5.60
C THR A 219 -24.83 -24.45 5.62
N ARG A 220 -24.99 -23.13 5.72
CA ARG A 220 -26.32 -22.48 5.73
C ARG A 220 -26.90 -22.49 4.31
N PRO A 221 -28.09 -23.08 4.08
CA PRO A 221 -28.75 -23.03 2.78
C PRO A 221 -29.12 -21.57 2.42
N GLU A 222 -28.72 -21.11 1.24
CA GLU A 222 -29.14 -19.80 0.72
C GLU A 222 -30.69 -19.70 0.71
N GLY A 223 -31.21 -18.73 1.46
CA GLY A 223 -32.65 -18.40 1.46
C GLY A 223 -33.50 -19.05 2.54
N ASP A 224 -32.92 -19.73 3.54
CA ASP A 224 -33.68 -20.33 4.63
C ASP A 224 -33.41 -19.69 6.01
N ASP A 225 -34.23 -18.72 6.40
CA ASP A 225 -34.25 -18.14 7.76
C ASP A 225 -34.86 -19.09 8.81
N THR A 226 -35.37 -20.26 8.42
CA THR A 226 -35.98 -21.23 9.36
C THR A 226 -34.96 -22.11 10.08
N TRP A 227 -33.68 -22.09 9.69
CA TRP A 227 -32.64 -22.96 10.27
C TRP A 227 -32.42 -22.76 11.78
N ARG A 228 -32.66 -21.54 12.31
CA ARG A 228 -32.63 -21.24 13.76
C ARG A 228 -33.69 -21.99 14.57
N GLN A 229 -34.74 -22.51 13.94
CA GLN A 229 -35.82 -23.23 14.64
C GLN A 229 -35.45 -24.69 14.95
N TYR A 230 -34.47 -25.26 14.24
CA TYR A 230 -34.12 -26.68 14.40
C TYR A 230 -33.08 -26.94 15.49
N GLN A 231 -32.17 -26.01 15.79
CA GLN A 231 -31.23 -26.17 16.91
C GLN A 231 -31.92 -26.09 18.29
N ASN A 232 -32.99 -25.30 18.43
CA ASN A 232 -33.76 -25.23 19.69
C ASN A 232 -34.74 -26.40 19.88
N ARG A 233 -34.76 -27.39 18.97
CA ARG A 233 -35.68 -28.54 19.03
C ARG A 233 -34.96 -29.88 19.27
N GLY A 234 -33.73 -29.83 19.77
CA GLY A 234 -32.95 -31.01 20.18
C GLY A 234 -32.99 -31.32 21.68
N GLU A 235 -33.48 -30.41 22.52
CA GLU A 235 -33.63 -30.63 23.97
C GLU A 235 -35.11 -30.77 24.35
N THR A 236 -35.76 -31.83 23.88
CA THR A 236 -36.83 -32.57 24.58
C THR A 236 -37.39 -33.65 23.66
N ALA A 237 -36.87 -34.88 23.78
CA ALA A 237 -37.60 -36.14 23.72
C ALA A 237 -36.61 -37.32 23.82
#